data_AF-A0A957TSF1-F1
#
_entry.id   AF-A0A957TSF1-F1
#
_cell.length_a   1.000
_cell.length_b   1.000
_cell.length_c   1.000
_cell.angle_alpha   90.00
_cell.angle_beta   90.00
_cell.angle_gamma   90.00
#
_symmetry.space_group_name_H-M   'P 1'
#
loop_
_entity.id
_entity.type
_entity.pdbx_description
1 polymer ?
#
loop_
_entity_poly.entity_id
_entity_poly.type
_entity_poly.pdbx_seq_one_letter_code
_entity_poly.pdbx_strand_id
1 'polypeptide(L)'
;MTEIITQLQTKRLLTATELAAKFSVSVRTVYRDIRALEEAGIPIYVEEGKGYGLMDHYRLPPVMFTEREANALITAEQLVLKNKDSSLINDYADAIDKIKSVLNQKAKDRANLLSERTQFSQLKDLERTST
;
A
#
# COMPACT_ATOMS: atom_id res chain seq x y z
N MET A 1 14.74 -1.41 1.79
CA MET A 1 13.57 -2.32 1.84
C MET A 1 12.61 -2.08 0.68
N THR A 2 12.19 -0.85 0.40
CA THR A 2 11.26 -0.52 -0.71
C THR A 2 11.79 -0.88 -2.10
N GLU A 3 13.11 -0.80 -2.33
CA GLU A 3 13.69 -1.06 -3.65
C GLU A 3 13.59 -2.52 -4.12
N ILE A 4 13.66 -3.50 -3.20
CA ILE A 4 13.48 -4.92 -3.55
C ILE A 4 12.05 -5.16 -4.05
N ILE A 5 11.06 -4.51 -3.44
CA ILE A 5 9.66 -4.61 -3.85
C ILE A 5 9.47 -4.07 -5.27
N THR A 6 9.94 -2.84 -5.55
CA THR A 6 9.85 -2.22 -6.88
C THR A 6 10.50 -3.10 -7.94
N GLN A 7 11.59 -3.78 -7.57
CA GLN A 7 12.33 -4.65 -8.46
C GLN A 7 11.59 -5.95 -8.77
N LEU A 8 10.95 -6.56 -7.77
CA LEU A 8 10.09 -7.75 -7.93
C LEU A 8 8.78 -7.43 -8.65
N GLN A 9 8.32 -6.17 -8.66
CA GLN A 9 7.16 -5.75 -9.45
C GLN A 9 7.46 -5.66 -10.95
N THR A 10 8.69 -5.31 -11.31
CA THR A 10 9.11 -5.14 -12.71
C THR A 10 9.53 -6.47 -13.35
N LYS A 11 10.08 -7.40 -12.57
CA LYS A 11 10.55 -8.70 -13.04
C LYS A 11 9.90 -9.83 -12.27
N ARG A 12 9.32 -10.79 -13.00
CA ARG A 12 8.46 -11.86 -12.46
C ARG A 12 9.18 -12.78 -11.46
N LEU A 13 10.50 -12.94 -11.58
CA LEU A 13 11.30 -13.79 -10.71
C LEU A 13 12.76 -13.31 -10.66
N LEU A 14 13.34 -13.24 -9.46
CA LEU A 14 14.75 -12.88 -9.25
C LEU A 14 15.38 -13.69 -8.12
N THR A 15 16.59 -14.19 -8.35
CA THR A 15 17.38 -14.91 -7.35
C THR A 15 17.97 -13.96 -6.30
N ALA A 16 18.31 -14.51 -5.13
CA ALA A 16 19.02 -13.76 -4.08
C ALA A 16 20.35 -13.17 -4.59
N THR A 17 21.03 -13.91 -5.47
CA THR A 17 22.32 -13.52 -6.07
C THR A 17 22.16 -12.35 -7.05
N GLU A 18 21.11 -12.36 -7.87
CA GLU A 18 20.81 -11.24 -8.78
C GLU A 18 20.43 -9.98 -8.01
N LEU A 19 19.62 -10.11 -6.96
CA LEU A 19 19.28 -9.00 -6.07
C LEU A 19 20.54 -8.46 -5.36
N ALA A 20 21.39 -9.34 -4.86
CA ALA A 20 22.65 -8.99 -4.20
C ALA A 20 23.59 -8.21 -5.14
N ALA A 21 23.77 -8.71 -6.36
CA ALA A 21 24.59 -8.06 -7.38
C ALA A 21 24.00 -6.70 -7.81
N LYS A 22 22.68 -6.61 -7.96
CA LYS A 22 22.00 -5.38 -8.39
C LYS A 22 22.09 -4.27 -7.35
N PHE A 23 21.94 -4.61 -6.07
CA PHE A 23 21.95 -3.65 -4.98
C PHE A 23 23.33 -3.51 -4.31
N SER A 24 24.36 -4.19 -4.84
CA SER A 24 25.72 -4.22 -4.27
C SER A 24 25.75 -4.59 -2.78
N VAL A 25 24.93 -5.57 -2.40
CA VAL A 25 24.82 -6.07 -1.01
C VAL A 25 25.14 -7.56 -0.94
N SER A 26 25.36 -8.06 0.28
CA SER A 26 25.53 -9.51 0.48
C SER A 26 24.22 -10.27 0.28
N VAL A 27 24.31 -11.52 -0.15
CA VAL A 27 23.17 -12.45 -0.23
C VAL A 27 22.47 -12.61 1.13
N ARG A 28 23.22 -12.58 2.24
CA ARG A 28 22.67 -12.61 3.61
C ARG A 28 21.78 -11.39 3.88
N THR A 29 22.17 -10.22 3.39
CA THR A 29 21.38 -8.98 3.48
C THR A 29 20.06 -9.14 2.72
N VAL A 30 20.10 -9.71 1.51
CA VAL A 30 18.89 -9.99 0.73
C VAL A 30 17.95 -10.93 1.49
N TYR A 31 18.45 -12.05 2.03
CA TYR A 31 17.62 -12.97 2.84
C TYR A 31 17.00 -12.30 4.07
N ARG A 32 17.76 -11.44 4.77
CA ARG A 32 17.24 -10.68 5.91
C ARG A 32 16.14 -9.73 5.48
N ASP A 33 16.35 -9.00 4.38
CA ASP A 33 15.39 -8.01 3.89
C ASP A 33 14.13 -8.69 3.33
N ILE A 34 14.23 -9.84 2.65
CA ILE A 34 13.07 -10.65 2.24
C ILE A 34 12.24 -11.07 3.47
N ARG A 35 12.88 -11.59 4.53
CA ARG A 35 12.15 -11.93 5.77
C ARG A 35 11.45 -10.72 6.40
N ALA A 36 12.10 -9.56 6.43
CA ALA A 36 11.48 -8.34 6.92
C ALA A 36 10.25 -7.93 6.09
N LEU A 37 10.26 -8.22 4.78
CA LEU A 37 9.11 -7.97 3.90
C LEU A 37 7.98 -8.98 4.15
N GLU A 38 8.29 -10.26 4.38
CA GLU A 38 7.31 -11.29 4.78
C GLU A 38 6.67 -10.95 6.14
N GLU A 39 7.48 -10.54 7.12
CA GLU A 39 7.02 -10.06 8.43
C GLU A 39 6.14 -8.81 8.33
N ALA A 40 6.39 -7.95 7.34
CA ALA A 40 5.55 -6.80 7.00
C ALA A 40 4.26 -7.18 6.24
N GLY A 41 3.99 -8.48 6.05
CA GLY A 41 2.78 -8.99 5.42
C GLY A 41 2.80 -8.92 3.89
N ILE A 42 3.96 -8.75 3.27
CA ILE A 42 4.10 -8.75 1.80
C ILE A 42 4.20 -10.21 1.32
N PRO A 43 3.27 -10.70 0.48
CA PRO A 43 3.26 -12.05 -0.04
C PRO A 43 4.28 -12.17 -1.17
N ILE A 44 5.51 -12.41 -0.74
CA ILE A 44 6.60 -12.88 -1.57
C ILE A 44 6.42 -14.39 -1.70
N TYR A 45 6.43 -14.92 -2.92
CA TYR A 45 6.50 -16.36 -3.12
C TYR A 45 7.94 -16.76 -3.43
N VAL A 46 8.33 -17.92 -2.90
CA VAL A 46 9.62 -18.54 -3.17
C VAL A 46 9.37 -19.70 -4.12
N GLU A 47 10.04 -19.68 -5.26
CA GLU A 47 10.09 -20.84 -6.14
C GLU A 47 11.45 -21.53 -5.92
N GLU A 48 11.43 -22.72 -5.31
CA GLU A 48 12.64 -23.46 -4.97
C GLU A 48 13.55 -23.61 -6.20
N GLY A 49 14.80 -23.17 -6.06
CA GLY A 49 15.81 -23.21 -7.11
C GLY A 49 15.66 -22.16 -8.21
N LYS A 50 14.60 -21.33 -8.22
CA LYS A 50 14.39 -20.30 -9.27
C LYS A 50 14.40 -18.86 -8.75
N GLY A 51 14.01 -18.62 -7.48
CA GLY A 51 14.16 -17.30 -6.84
C GLY A 51 12.88 -16.78 -6.19
N TYR A 52 12.82 -15.45 -6.02
CA TYR A 52 11.72 -14.73 -5.39
C TYR A 52 10.85 -14.04 -6.43
N GLY A 53 9.55 -14.03 -6.20
CA GLY A 53 8.59 -13.24 -6.95
C GLY A 53 7.52 -12.64 -6.05
N LEU A 54 6.81 -11.64 -6.56
CA LEU A 54 5.60 -11.12 -5.92
C LEU A 54 4.38 -11.86 -6.45
N MET A 55 3.47 -12.27 -5.57
CA MET A 55 2.24 -12.94 -5.98
C MET A 55 1.48 -12.05 -6.99
N ASP A 56 1.09 -12.63 -8.14
CA ASP A 56 0.39 -11.91 -9.21
C ASP A 56 -0.84 -11.18 -8.62
N HIS A 57 -1.00 -9.89 -8.95
CA HIS A 57 -2.03 -8.97 -8.43
C HIS A 57 -1.92 -8.50 -6.97
N TYR A 58 -0.78 -8.68 -6.29
CA TYR A 58 -0.60 -8.05 -4.98
C TYR A 58 -0.53 -6.52 -5.08
N ARG A 59 -1.62 -5.86 -4.67
CA ARG A 59 -1.65 -4.44 -4.30
C ARG A 59 -1.24 -4.35 -2.84
N LEU A 60 -0.30 -3.45 -2.51
CA LEU A 60 -0.01 -3.11 -1.12
C LEU A 60 -1.33 -2.90 -0.38
N PRO A 61 -1.55 -3.53 0.79
CA PRO A 61 -2.73 -3.27 1.57
C PRO A 61 -2.79 -1.77 1.82
N PRO A 62 -3.99 -1.16 1.73
CA PRO A 62 -4.13 0.27 1.98
C PRO A 62 -3.55 0.56 3.36
N VAL A 63 -2.55 1.43 3.40
CA VAL A 63 -1.91 1.85 4.65
C VAL A 63 -2.99 2.52 5.48
N MET A 64 -3.20 2.06 6.71
CA MET A 64 -4.15 2.70 7.63
C MET A 64 -3.36 3.60 8.54
N PHE A 65 -3.58 4.92 8.45
CA PHE A 65 -3.05 5.84 9.43
C PHE A 65 -3.87 5.78 10.71
N THR A 66 -3.18 5.68 11.85
CA THR A 66 -3.76 6.00 13.14
C THR A 66 -4.06 7.50 13.21
N GLU A 67 -4.98 7.90 14.10
CA GLU A 67 -5.29 9.30 14.35
C GLU A 67 -4.04 10.13 14.67
N ARG A 68 -3.10 9.55 15.42
CA ARG A 68 -1.83 10.20 15.79
C ARG A 68 -0.93 10.45 14.58
N GLU A 69 -0.86 9.49 13.65
CA GLU A 69 -0.06 9.64 12.43
C GLU A 69 -0.70 10.65 11.47
N ALA A 70 -2.03 10.65 11.35
CA ALA A 70 -2.74 11.67 10.57
C ALA A 70 -2.51 13.08 11.13
N ASN A 71 -2.60 13.25 12.46
CA ASN A 71 -2.32 14.52 13.11
C ASN A 71 -0.87 14.99 12.93
N ALA A 72 0.09 14.06 12.94
CA ALA A 72 1.50 14.37 12.67
C ALA A 72 1.70 14.90 11.24
N LEU A 73 1.03 14.28 10.26
CA LEU A 73 1.10 14.72 8.85
C LEU A 73 0.47 16.12 8.67
N ILE A 74 -0.71 16.37 9.25
CA ILE A 74 -1.37 17.68 9.19
C ILE A 74 -0.48 18.76 9.85
N THR A 75 0.15 18.43 10.98
CA THR A 75 1.06 19.36 11.66
C THR A 75 2.28 19.68 10.79
N ALA A 76 2.84 18.67 10.10
CA ALA A 76 3.95 18.87 9.18
C ALA A 76 3.56 19.77 7.99
N GLU A 77 2.35 19.59 7.42
CA GLU A 77 1.83 20.44 6.34
C GLU A 77 1.82 21.92 6.76
N GLN A 78 1.30 22.22 7.96
CA GLN A 78 1.26 23.59 8.47
C GLN A 78 2.64 24.23 8.66
N LEU A 79 3.67 23.44 8.94
CA LEU A 79 5.06 23.91 9.01
C LEU A 79 5.64 24.16 7.62
N VAL A 80 5.38 23.25 6.67
CA VAL A 80 5.87 23.36 5.29
C VAL A 80 5.23 24.54 4.57
N LEU A 81 3.93 24.78 4.75
CA LEU A 81 3.23 25.92 4.14
C LEU A 81 3.74 27.29 4.64
N LYS A 82 4.40 27.33 5.82
CA LYS A 82 5.04 28.55 6.33
C LYS A 82 6.45 28.75 5.79
N ASN A 83 6.98 27.80 5.03
CA ASN A 83 8.28 27.93 4.39
C ASN A 83 8.19 28.94 3.24
N LYS A 84 9.30 29.63 2.94
CA LYS A 84 9.39 30.58 1.82
C LYS A 84 9.76 29.88 0.51
N ASP A 85 10.23 28.63 0.59
CA ASP A 85 10.59 27.83 -0.57
C ASP A 85 9.34 27.21 -1.22
N SER A 86 8.98 27.73 -2.38
CA SER A 86 7.83 27.22 -3.17
C SER A 86 8.07 25.82 -3.72
N SER A 87 9.33 25.42 -3.95
CA SER A 87 9.63 24.06 -4.43
C SER A 87 9.34 23.02 -3.36
N LEU A 88 9.73 23.31 -2.11
CA LEU A 88 9.43 22.46 -0.96
C LEU A 88 7.91 22.30 -0.73
N ILE A 89 7.15 23.39 -0.90
CA ILE A 89 5.68 23.35 -0.76
C ILE A 89 5.06 22.44 -1.82
N ASN A 90 5.49 22.57 -3.07
CA ASN A 90 4.99 21.77 -4.19
C ASN A 90 5.37 20.28 -4.04
N ASP A 91 6.62 19.99 -3.70
CA ASP A 91 7.11 18.62 -3.50
C ASP A 91 6.36 17.93 -2.35
N TYR A 92 6.04 18.68 -1.30
CA TYR A 92 5.23 18.17 -0.18
C TYR A 92 3.79 17.86 -0.61
N ALA A 93 3.14 18.75 -1.35
CA ALA A 93 1.79 18.53 -1.86
C ALA A 93 1.72 17.28 -2.76
N ASP A 94 2.66 17.13 -3.69
CA ASP A 94 2.76 15.96 -4.56
C ASP A 94 2.97 14.65 -3.78
N ALA A 95 3.76 14.68 -2.72
CA ALA A 95 3.99 13.53 -1.85
C ALA A 95 2.70 13.13 -1.12
N ILE A 96 1.95 14.09 -0.58
CA ILE A 96 0.68 13.85 0.11
C ILE A 96 -0.37 13.29 -0.84
N ASP A 97 -0.45 13.76 -2.08
CA ASP A 97 -1.42 13.25 -3.06
C ASP A 97 -1.09 11.82 -3.51
N LYS A 98 0.20 11.49 -3.65
CA LYS A 98 0.64 10.10 -3.85
C LYS A 98 0.26 9.20 -2.67
N ILE A 99 0.43 9.69 -1.44
CA ILE A 99 -0.01 8.98 -0.23
C ILE A 99 -1.53 8.74 -0.29
N LYS A 100 -2.35 9.78 -0.48
CA LYS A 100 -3.82 9.67 -0.58
C LYS A 100 -4.27 8.66 -1.64
N SER A 101 -3.58 8.62 -2.79
CA SER A 101 -3.87 7.67 -3.87
C SER A 101 -3.67 6.21 -3.45
N VAL A 102 -2.66 5.93 -2.59
CA VAL A 102 -2.40 4.59 -2.04
C VAL A 102 -3.38 4.22 -0.91
N LEU A 103 -3.95 5.21 -0.22
CA LEU A 103 -4.95 4.98 0.85
C LEU A 103 -6.33 4.57 0.32
N ASN A 104 -6.69 5.01 -0.88
CA ASN A 104 -8.00 4.72 -1.44
C ASN A 104 -7.96 3.45 -2.29
N GLN A 105 -8.46 2.35 -1.70
CA GLN A 105 -9.29 1.40 -2.44
C GLN A 105 -10.24 0.57 -1.55
N LYS A 106 -9.97 0.37 -0.25
CA LYS A 106 -10.88 -0.37 0.67
C LYS A 106 -11.98 0.46 1.34
N ALA A 107 -12.01 1.78 1.16
CA ALA A 107 -13.14 2.61 1.61
C ALA A 107 -14.33 2.55 0.64
N LYS A 108 -14.07 2.33 -0.66
CA LYS A 108 -15.11 2.21 -1.70
C LYS A 108 -15.92 0.92 -1.55
N ASP A 109 -15.26 -0.20 -1.26
CA ASP A 109 -15.93 -1.51 -1.18
C ASP A 109 -16.84 -1.65 0.05
N ARG A 110 -16.49 -1.00 1.18
CA ARG A 110 -17.38 -0.99 2.37
C ARG A 110 -18.57 -0.05 2.23
N ALA A 111 -18.44 1.06 1.51
CA ALA A 111 -19.56 1.94 1.19
C ALA A 111 -20.59 1.25 0.26
N ASN A 112 -20.10 0.43 -0.68
CA ASN A 112 -20.95 -0.34 -1.59
C ASN A 112 -21.69 -1.48 -0.86
N LEU A 113 -21.01 -2.23 0.03
CA LEU A 113 -21.64 -3.30 0.83
C LEU A 113 -22.72 -2.81 1.82
N LEU A 114 -22.60 -1.56 2.31
CA LEU A 114 -23.61 -0.95 3.17
C LEU A 114 -24.82 -0.43 2.36
N SER A 115 -24.58 0.09 1.16
CA SER A 115 -25.63 0.60 0.25
C SER A 115 -26.51 -0.53 -0.31
N GLU A 116 -25.92 -1.69 -0.60
CA GLU A 116 -26.68 -2.87 -1.02
C GLU A 116 -27.58 -3.40 0.13
N ARG A 117 -27.08 -3.44 1.37
CA ARG A 117 -27.86 -3.92 2.52
C ARG A 117 -29.03 -3.00 2.89
N THR A 118 -28.89 -1.69 2.73
CA THR A 118 -29.98 -0.74 3.00
C THR A 118 -31.06 -0.79 1.93
N GLN A 119 -30.70 -0.99 0.65
CA GLN A 119 -31.69 -1.19 -0.43
C GLN A 119 -32.50 -2.48 -0.26
N PHE A 120 -31.85 -3.60 0.13
CA PHE A 120 -32.57 -4.86 0.37
C PHE A 120 -33.54 -4.79 1.56
N SER A 121 -33.25 -3.98 2.59
CA SER A 121 -34.18 -3.78 3.71
C SER A 121 -35.40 -2.96 3.28
N GLN A 122 -35.20 -1.89 2.51
CA GLN A 122 -36.29 -1.03 2.05
C GLN A 122 -37.26 -1.76 1.11
N LEU A 123 -36.74 -2.62 0.22
CA LEU A 123 -37.58 -3.46 -0.66
C LEU A 123 -38.43 -4.48 0.12
N LYS A 124 -37.90 -5.06 1.20
CA LYS A 124 -38.65 -6.01 2.05
C LYS A 124 -39.77 -5.35 2.87
N ASP A 125 -39.59 -4.10 3.26
CA ASP A 125 -40.60 -3.36 4.02
C ASP A 125 -41.76 -2.85 3.13
N LEU A 126 -41.48 -2.62 1.84
CA LEU A 126 -42.49 -2.28 0.82
C LEU A 126 -43.39 -3.48 0.42
N GLU A 127 -42.84 -4.70 0.39
CA GLU A 127 -43.64 -5.91 0.09
C GLU A 127 -44.55 -6.32 1.26
N ARG A 128 -44.19 -6.00 2.50
CA ARG A 128 -45.00 -6.31 3.70
C ARG A 128 -46.16 -5.35 3.95
N THR A 129 -46.14 -4.18 3.34
CA THR A 129 -47.17 -3.14 3.51
C THR A 129 -48.24 -3.16 2.42
N SER A 130 -48.13 -4.09 1.46
CA SER A 130 -49.04 -4.23 0.32
C SER A 130 -49.99 -5.46 0.42
N THR A 131 -50.15 -6.06 1.60
CA THR A 131 -51.16 -7.13 1.84
C THR A 131 -52.15 -6.70 2.92
#